data_AF-A0A926C3K3-F1
#
_entry.id   AF-A0A926C3K3-F1
#
_cell.length_a   1.000
_cell.length_b   1.000
_cell.length_c   1.000
_cell.angle_alpha   90.00
_cell.angle_beta   90.00
_cell.angle_gamma   90.00
#
_symmetry.space_group_name_H-M   'P 1'
#
loop_
_entity.id
_entity.type
_entity.pdbx_description
1 polymer ?
#
loop_
_entity_poly.entity_id
_entity_poly.type
_entity_poly.pdbx_seq_one_letter_code
_entity_poly.pdbx_strand_id
1 'polypeptide(L)'
;LVNDVDYRRNVPYPLGYDRYTRTQFANKDFVLNALDYLVDPDGVIAARTRTVALRPLDKIRINEERTGWQLLNLLGPLVLISAVGGVWQVLRKRKYGR
;
A
#
# COMPACT_ATOMS: atom_id res chain seq x y z
N LEU A 1 -35.63 5.97 5.74
CA LEU A 1 -35.11 5.71 7.10
C LEU A 1 -35.30 6.98 7.90
N VAL A 2 -36.33 7.03 8.75
CA VAL A 2 -36.65 8.20 9.58
C VAL A 2 -36.27 7.84 11.02
N ASN A 3 -35.63 8.76 11.75
CA ASN A 3 -35.28 8.51 13.15
C ASN A 3 -36.55 8.37 14.01
N ASP A 4 -36.48 7.51 15.02
CA ASP A 4 -37.54 7.39 16.02
C ASP A 4 -37.79 8.75 16.70
N VAL A 5 -39.02 9.00 17.15
CA VAL A 5 -39.42 10.28 17.76
C VAL A 5 -39.47 10.13 19.27
N ASP A 6 -38.90 11.11 19.99
CA ASP A 6 -39.09 11.24 21.43
C ASP A 6 -40.49 11.79 21.71
N TYR A 7 -41.43 10.92 22.06
CA TYR A 7 -42.82 11.29 22.36
C TYR A 7 -42.97 12.29 23.52
N ARG A 8 -41.95 12.47 24.38
CA ARG A 8 -42.00 13.44 25.50
C ARG A 8 -41.66 14.86 25.07
N ARG A 9 -40.78 15.00 24.07
CA ARG A 9 -40.32 16.29 23.55
C ARG A 9 -40.86 16.59 22.16
N ASN A 10 -41.57 15.64 21.56
CA ASN A 10 -42.12 15.66 20.20
C ASN A 10 -41.07 16.03 19.14
N VAL A 11 -39.82 15.62 19.36
CA VAL A 11 -38.70 15.85 18.43
C VAL A 11 -38.06 14.52 18.03
N PRO A 12 -37.54 14.38 16.80
CA PRO A 12 -36.81 13.19 16.38
C PRO A 12 -35.54 12.98 17.23
N TYR A 13 -35.20 11.73 17.51
CA TYR A 13 -33.93 11.38 18.13
C TYR A 13 -32.75 11.77 17.22
N PRO A 14 -31.59 12.14 17.80
CA PRO A 14 -30.42 12.46 17.02
C PRO A 14 -29.91 11.23 16.25
N LEU A 15 -29.31 11.47 15.08
CA LEU A 15 -28.81 10.39 14.23
C LEU A 15 -27.76 9.55 14.97
N GLY A 16 -27.99 8.24 15.01
CA GLY A 16 -27.15 7.30 15.75
C GLY A 16 -27.56 7.06 17.20
N TYR A 17 -28.65 7.64 17.70
CA TYR A 17 -29.17 7.27 19.01
C TYR A 17 -29.99 5.98 18.94
N ASP A 18 -29.62 4.98 19.74
CA ASP A 18 -30.43 3.77 19.94
C ASP A 18 -31.16 3.83 21.29
N ARG A 19 -32.49 3.81 21.23
CA ARG A 19 -33.39 3.85 22.40
C ARG A 19 -33.32 2.60 23.29
N TYR A 20 -33.01 1.45 22.72
CA TYR A 20 -33.01 0.17 23.44
C TYR A 20 -31.75 0.01 24.26
N THR A 21 -30.60 0.30 23.65
CA THR A 21 -29.30 0.28 24.32
C THR A 21 -28.95 1.60 25.00
N ARG A 22 -29.76 2.65 24.83
CA ARG A 22 -29.54 4.03 25.31
C ARG A 22 -28.16 4.59 24.93
N THR A 23 -27.62 4.12 23.81
CA THR A 23 -26.26 4.44 23.36
C THR A 23 -26.32 5.42 22.19
N GLN A 24 -25.45 6.43 22.23
CA GLN A 24 -25.27 7.37 21.13
C GLN A 24 -24.09 6.91 20.26
N PHE A 25 -24.39 6.42 19.05
CA PHE A 25 -23.39 6.13 18.03
C PHE A 25 -22.98 7.40 17.29
N ALA A 26 -21.73 7.43 16.83
CA ALA A 26 -21.12 8.56 16.11
C ALA A 26 -21.54 8.66 14.63
N ASN A 27 -22.74 8.20 14.27
CA ASN A 27 -23.20 8.16 12.88
C ASN A 27 -23.35 9.57 12.29
N LYS A 28 -23.80 10.54 13.11
CA LYS A 28 -23.86 11.95 12.72
C LYS A 28 -22.47 12.47 12.33
N ASP A 29 -21.49 12.24 13.19
CA ASP A 29 -20.12 12.70 12.95
C ASP A 29 -19.50 11.98 11.75
N PHE A 30 -19.75 10.68 11.59
CA PHE A 30 -19.30 9.92 10.42
C PHE A 30 -19.83 10.52 9.11
N VAL A 31 -21.14 10.81 9.03
CA VAL A 31 -21.74 11.39 7.82
C VAL A 31 -21.20 12.79 7.54
N LEU A 32 -21.00 13.62 8.57
CA LEU A 32 -20.39 14.94 8.42
C LEU A 32 -18.95 14.83 7.91
N ASN A 33 -18.12 13.99 8.51
CA ASN A 33 -16.75 13.77 8.05
C ASN A 33 -16.68 13.17 6.64
N ALA A 34 -17.62 12.29 6.28
CA ALA A 34 -17.71 11.72 4.93
C ALA A 34 -18.14 12.77 3.91
N LEU A 35 -19.07 13.66 4.27
CA LEU A 35 -19.47 14.78 3.41
C LEU A 35 -18.32 15.76 3.23
N ASP A 36 -17.64 16.13 4.31
CA ASP A 36 -16.47 17.00 4.28
C ASP A 36 -15.36 16.39 3.40
N TYR A 37 -15.14 15.08 3.49
CA TYR A 37 -14.21 14.34 2.64
C TYR A 37 -14.57 14.39 1.14
N LEU A 38 -15.86 14.31 0.81
CA LEU A 38 -16.32 14.30 -0.59
C LEU A 38 -16.32 15.71 -1.21
N VAL A 39 -16.51 16.74 -0.39
CA VAL A 39 -16.56 18.15 -0.83
C VAL A 39 -15.16 18.77 -0.85
N ASP A 40 -14.30 18.42 0.11
CA ASP A 40 -12.91 18.86 0.20
C ASP A 40 -11.97 17.63 0.32
N PRO A 41 -11.58 17.02 -0.80
CA PRO A 41 -10.69 15.87 -0.79
C PRO A 41 -9.28 16.22 -0.29
N ASP A 42 -8.88 17.49 -0.31
CA ASP A 42 -7.53 17.92 0.07
C ASP A 42 -7.40 18.19 1.59
N GLY A 43 -8.50 18.53 2.27
CA GLY A 43 -8.52 18.85 3.71
C GLY A 43 -8.32 17.65 4.66
N VAL A 44 -8.82 16.46 4.28
CA VAL A 44 -8.81 15.27 5.18
C VAL A 44 -7.58 14.38 4.97
N ILE A 45 -6.95 14.42 3.78
CA ILE A 45 -5.74 13.64 3.47
C ILE A 45 -4.53 14.10 4.31
N ALA A 46 -4.53 15.35 4.78
CA ALA A 46 -3.49 15.92 5.64
C ALA A 46 -3.45 15.32 7.06
N ALA A 47 -4.55 14.76 7.57
CA ALA A 47 -4.66 14.39 8.98
C ALA A 47 -4.28 12.94 9.31
N ARG A 48 -4.26 12.01 8.34
CA ARG A 48 -3.93 10.59 8.60
C ARG A 48 -3.08 9.88 7.55
N THR A 49 -2.63 10.55 6.50
CA THR A 49 -1.48 10.05 5.78
C THR A 49 -0.28 10.47 6.60
N ARG A 50 0.29 9.55 7.39
CA ARG A 50 1.71 9.65 7.72
C ARG A 50 2.37 9.76 6.35
N THR A 51 2.66 10.97 5.91
CA THR A 51 3.47 11.22 4.73
C THR A 51 4.77 10.53 5.10
N VAL A 52 4.93 9.28 4.69
CA VAL A 52 6.25 8.81 4.35
C VAL A 52 6.61 9.79 3.25
N ALA A 53 7.27 10.89 3.64
CA ALA A 53 7.95 11.73 2.70
C ALA A 53 8.89 10.75 2.03
N LEU A 54 8.48 10.24 0.88
CA LEU A 54 9.36 9.53 -0.02
C LEU A 54 10.42 10.59 -0.29
N ARG A 55 11.52 10.54 0.48
CA ARG A 55 12.69 11.35 0.18
C ARG A 55 12.95 11.01 -1.28
N PRO A 56 12.83 11.99 -2.21
CA PRO A 56 12.84 11.70 -3.62
C PRO A 56 14.08 10.85 -3.87
N LEU A 57 13.85 9.64 -4.34
CA LEU A 57 14.90 8.68 -4.59
C LEU A 57 15.86 9.36 -5.55
N ASP A 58 17.15 9.46 -5.18
CA ASP A 58 18.11 10.30 -5.87
C ASP A 58 18.26 9.81 -7.32
N LYS A 59 17.53 10.50 -8.22
CA LYS A 59 17.39 10.10 -9.62
C LYS A 59 18.73 10.20 -10.34
N ILE A 60 19.65 11.02 -9.83
CA ILE A 60 21.02 11.17 -10.35
C ILE A 60 21.76 9.85 -10.14
N ARG A 61 21.81 9.38 -8.89
CA ARG A 61 22.49 8.13 -8.52
C ARG A 61 21.91 6.91 -9.23
N ILE A 62 20.59 6.85 -9.40
CA ILE A 62 19.94 5.76 -10.14
C ILE A 62 20.37 5.77 -11.60
N ASN A 63 20.40 6.93 -12.26
CA ASN A 63 20.79 7.00 -13.66
C ASN A 63 22.27 6.64 -13.86
N GLU A 64 23.14 7.01 -12.92
CA GLU A 64 24.55 6.66 -12.94
C GLU A 64 24.77 5.15 -12.76
N GLU A 65 24.10 4.53 -11.80
CA GLU A 65 24.28 3.10 -11.49
C GLU A 65 23.44 2.17 -12.39
N ARG A 66 22.43 2.69 -13.10
CA ARG A 66 21.48 1.90 -13.92
C ARG A 66 22.16 0.91 -14.86
N THR A 67 23.19 1.38 -15.58
CA THR A 67 23.90 0.55 -16.56
C THR A 67 24.64 -0.61 -15.89
N GLY A 68 25.23 -0.38 -14.71
CA GLY A 68 25.89 -1.44 -13.94
C GLY A 68 24.92 -2.51 -13.48
N TRP A 69 23.78 -2.10 -12.92
CA TRP A 69 22.72 -3.02 -12.49
C TRP A 69 22.08 -3.78 -13.65
N GLN A 70 21.95 -3.16 -14.83
CA GLN A 70 21.46 -3.81 -16.04
C GLN A 70 22.45 -4.87 -16.55
N LEU A 71 23.74 -4.54 -16.60
CA LEU A 71 24.78 -5.48 -17.02
C LEU A 71 24.90 -6.67 -16.07
N LEU A 72 24.83 -6.44 -14.76
CA LEU A 72 24.87 -7.51 -13.76
C LEU A 72 23.70 -8.48 -13.93
N ASN A 73 22.48 -7.97 -14.10
CA ASN A 73 21.30 -8.81 -14.28
C ASN A 73 21.26 -9.51 -15.65
N LEU A 74 21.88 -8.92 -16.68
CA LEU A 74 21.96 -9.52 -18.01
C LEU A 74 23.05 -10.61 -18.08
N LEU A 75 24.26 -10.28 -17.64
CA LEU A 75 25.43 -11.16 -17.76
C LEU A 75 25.55 -12.16 -16.62
N GLY A 76 25.07 -11.83 -15.42
CA GLY A 76 25.14 -12.69 -14.24
C GLY A 76 24.57 -14.09 -14.48
N PRO A 77 23.32 -14.22 -14.99
CA PRO A 77 22.74 -15.53 -15.29
C PRO A 77 23.51 -16.29 -16.39
N LEU A 78 23.98 -15.59 -17.42
CA LEU A 78 24.74 -16.19 -18.53
C LEU A 78 26.08 -16.76 -18.06
N VAL A 79 26.80 -16.02 -17.21
CA VAL A 79 28.06 -16.47 -16.61
C VAL A 79 27.82 -17.68 -15.71
N LEU A 80 26.74 -17.67 -14.92
CA LEU A 80 26.40 -18.77 -14.02
C LEU A 80 26.10 -20.06 -14.80
N ILE A 81 25.29 -19.98 -15.85
CA ILE A 81 24.99 -21.13 -16.73
C ILE A 81 26.28 -21.64 -17.39
N SER A 82 27.12 -20.73 -17.92
CA SER A 82 28.38 -21.09 -18.57
C SER A 82 29.35 -21.77 -17.61
N ALA A 83 29.45 -21.28 -16.37
CA ALA A 83 30.30 -21.87 -15.34
C ALA A 83 29.83 -23.27 -14.96
N VAL A 84 28.53 -23.46 -14.70
CA VAL A 84 27.95 -24.77 -14.38
C VAL A 84 28.14 -25.75 -15.53
N GLY A 85 27.85 -25.31 -16.77
CA GLY A 85 28.05 -26.13 -17.97
C GLY A 85 29.51 -26.52 -18.18
N GLY A 86 30.44 -25.59 -17.98
CA GLY A 86 31.88 -25.83 -18.08
C GLY A 86 32.38 -26.84 -17.03
N VAL A 87 31.99 -26.64 -15.76
CA VAL A 87 32.32 -27.57 -14.67
C VAL A 87 31.76 -28.96 -14.96
N TRP A 88 30.50 -29.05 -15.36
CA TRP A 88 29.87 -30.32 -15.70
C TRP A 88 30.57 -31.04 -16.86
N GLN A 89 30.95 -30.29 -17.91
CA GLN A 89 31.66 -30.84 -19.06
C GLN A 89 33.07 -31.34 -18.68
N VAL A 90 33.79 -30.63 -17.82
CA VAL A 90 35.11 -31.05 -17.32
C VAL A 90 34.99 -32.32 -16.47
N LEU A 91 34.00 -32.37 -15.57
CA LEU A 91 33.73 -33.55 -14.75
C LEU A 91 33.33 -34.76 -15.61
N ARG A 92 32.49 -34.55 -16.63
CA ARG A 92 32.09 -35.58 -17.59
C ARG A 92 33.29 -36.13 -18.34
N LYS A 93 34.14 -35.26 -18.91
CA LYS A 93 35.36 -35.69 -19.62
C LYS A 93 36.30 -36.48 -18.71
N ARG A 94 36.45 -36.11 -17.45
CA ARG A 94 37.27 -36.85 -16.47
C ARG A 94 36.72 -38.23 -16.12
N LYS A 95 35.40 -38.38 -16.04
CA LYS A 95 34.75 -39.64 -15.62
C LYS A 95 34.49 -40.61 -16.78
N TYR A 96 34.18 -40.09 -17.98
CA TYR A 96 33.72 -40.89 -19.13
C TYR A 96 34.61 -40.73 -20.37
N GLY A 97 35.70 -39.96 -20.31
CA GLY A 97 36.65 -39.79 -21.41
C GLY A 97 37.75 -40.87 -21.46
N ARG A 98 37.38 -42.12 -21.15
CA ARG A 98 38.12 -43.32 -21.54
C ARG A 98 37.29 -44.06 -22.57
#